data_AF-A0A924ZRZ4-F1
#
_entry.id   AF-A0A924ZRZ4-F1
#
_cell.length_a   1.000
_cell.length_b   1.000
_cell.length_c   1.000
_cell.angle_alpha   90.00
_cell.angle_beta   90.00
_cell.angle_gamma   90.00
#
_symmetry.space_group_name_H-M   'P 1'
#
loop_
_entity.id
_entity.type
_entity.pdbx_description
1 polymer ?
#
loop_
_entity_poly.entity_id
_entity_poly.type
_entity_poly.pdbx_seq_one_letter_code
_entity_poly.pdbx_strand_id
1 'polypeptide(L)'
;MKLTKTFKAFFKSEKSSGLLLLSVTIVSLFLANSSIQTEYIAFWAAKLGSHSVTEWINDGLMTIFFLLIGLELEREMYQGELSSLKNAALPIFGAFGGMIIPAGIFLILNFGTITQNGAGI
;
A
#
# COMPACT_ATOMS: atom_id res chain seq x y z
N MET A 1 22.16 28.55 1.15
CA MET A 1 20.74 28.64 1.55
C MET A 1 19.70 28.32 0.46
N LYS A 2 20.06 27.98 -0.79
CA LYS A 2 19.07 27.60 -1.83
C LYS A 2 18.54 26.16 -1.69
N LEU A 3 19.36 25.22 -1.19
CA LEU A 3 18.94 23.81 -1.00
C LEU A 3 17.67 23.69 -0.15
N THR A 4 17.54 24.48 0.91
CA THR A 4 16.43 24.35 1.87
C THR A 4 15.07 24.74 1.28
N LYS A 5 15.03 25.70 0.34
CA LYS A 5 13.79 26.09 -0.35
C LYS A 5 13.35 25.03 -1.35
N THR A 6 14.28 24.51 -2.15
CA THR A 6 14.00 23.44 -3.12
C THR A 6 13.59 22.14 -2.42
N PHE A 7 14.25 21.80 -1.30
CA PHE A 7 13.91 20.63 -0.49
C PHE A 7 12.52 20.75 0.16
N LYS A 8 12.17 21.93 0.70
CA LYS A 8 10.80 22.19 1.19
C LYS A 8 9.75 22.14 0.08
N ALA A 9 10.05 22.67 -1.10
CA ALA A 9 9.12 22.64 -2.24
C ALA A 9 8.94 21.21 -2.79
N PHE A 10 9.99 20.39 -2.76
CA PHE A 10 9.94 18.97 -3.10
C PHE A 10 9.00 18.22 -2.15
N PHE A 11 9.22 18.29 -0.84
CA PHE A 11 8.34 17.67 0.17
C PHE A 11 6.90 18.18 0.17
N LYS A 12 6.64 19.39 -0.37
CA LYS A 12 5.29 19.96 -0.49
C LYS A 12 4.53 19.44 -1.71
N SER A 13 5.15 18.63 -2.56
CA SER A 13 4.52 18.07 -3.76
C SER A 13 4.09 16.62 -3.55
N GLU A 14 2.85 16.29 -3.88
CA GLU A 14 2.37 14.89 -3.93
C GLU A 14 3.22 14.00 -4.84
N LYS A 15 3.91 14.57 -5.84
CA LYS A 15 4.82 13.82 -6.72
C LYS A 15 6.07 13.35 -6.00
N SER A 16 6.48 14.03 -4.93
CA SER A 16 7.69 13.68 -4.17
C SER A 16 7.51 12.40 -3.35
N SER A 17 6.33 12.14 -2.80
CA SER A 17 6.07 10.90 -2.06
C SER A 17 6.10 9.70 -3.00
N GLY A 18 5.50 9.83 -4.19
CA GLY A 18 5.55 8.79 -5.23
C GLY A 18 6.97 8.48 -5.70
N LEU A 19 7.80 9.51 -5.94
CA LEU A 19 9.19 9.31 -6.34
C LEU A 19 10.03 8.66 -5.22
N LEU A 20 9.79 9.04 -3.97
CA LEU A 20 10.45 8.43 -2.82
C LEU A 20 10.08 6.95 -2.70
N LEU A 21 8.79 6.60 -2.80
CA LEU A 21 8.32 5.22 -2.77
C LEU A 21 9.00 4.38 -3.86
N LEU A 22 9.01 4.88 -5.10
CA LEU A 22 9.66 4.21 -6.23
C LEU A 22 11.15 3.99 -5.95
N SER A 23 11.83 5.01 -5.42
CA SER A 23 13.27 4.95 -5.11
C SER A 23 13.57 3.87 -4.06
N VAL A 24 12.79 3.83 -2.98
CA VAL A 24 12.93 2.81 -1.92
C VAL A 24 12.65 1.41 -2.46
N THR A 25 11.63 1.24 -3.32
CA THR A 25 11.34 -0.04 -3.97
C THR A 25 12.50 -0.51 -4.85
N ILE A 26 13.08 0.38 -5.66
CA ILE A 26 14.25 0.04 -6.49
C ILE A 26 15.43 -0.38 -5.62
N VAL A 27 15.70 0.35 -4.53
CA VAL A 27 16.77 -0.01 -3.58
C VAL A 27 16.50 -1.37 -2.94
N SER A 28 15.27 -1.64 -2.50
CA SER A 28 14.88 -2.92 -1.91
C SER A 28 15.06 -4.08 -2.89
N LEU A 29 14.62 -3.92 -4.14
CA LEU A 29 14.80 -4.91 -5.19
C LEU A 29 16.28 -5.13 -5.51
N PHE A 30 17.08 -4.06 -5.57
CA PHE A 30 18.51 -4.16 -5.78
C PHE A 30 19.19 -4.96 -4.66
N LEU A 31 18.91 -4.64 -3.39
CA LEU A 31 19.46 -5.35 -2.24
C LEU A 31 19.05 -6.82 -2.24
N ALA A 32 17.78 -7.12 -2.52
CA ALA A 32 17.24 -8.46 -2.58
C ALA A 32 17.80 -9.33 -3.73
N ASN A 33 18.43 -8.72 -4.74
CA ASN A 33 19.07 -9.43 -5.86
C ASN A 33 20.60 -9.26 -5.88
N SER A 34 21.18 -8.72 -4.81
CA SER A 34 22.61 -8.48 -4.69
C SER A 34 23.32 -9.61 -3.94
N SER A 35 24.64 -9.52 -3.82
CA SER A 35 25.44 -10.45 -3.01
C SER A 35 25.09 -10.45 -1.51
N ILE A 36 24.37 -9.42 -1.02
CA ILE A 36 23.92 -9.27 0.38
C ILE A 36 22.47 -9.77 0.54
N GLN A 37 21.92 -10.46 -0.46
CA GLN A 37 20.55 -10.97 -0.44
C GLN A 37 20.27 -11.81 0.81
N THR A 38 21.19 -12.69 1.19
CA THR A 38 21.00 -13.61 2.31
C THR A 38 20.90 -12.86 3.64
N GLU A 39 21.81 -11.92 3.93
CA GLU A 39 21.73 -11.12 5.16
C GLU A 39 20.51 -10.21 5.15
N TYR A 40 20.15 -9.63 4.00
CA TYR A 40 18.99 -8.77 3.85
C TYR A 40 17.68 -9.52 4.16
N ILE A 41 17.47 -10.69 3.56
CA ILE A 41 16.28 -11.51 3.81
C ILE A 41 16.28 -12.05 5.25
N ALA A 42 17.45 -12.47 5.77
CA ALA A 42 17.56 -12.96 7.14
C ALA A 42 17.22 -11.88 8.17
N PHE A 43 17.60 -10.62 7.92
CA PHE A 43 17.21 -9.48 8.77
C PHE A 43 15.69 -9.33 8.85
N TRP A 44 14.99 -9.35 7.71
CA TRP A 44 13.53 -9.23 7.65
C TRP A 44 12.79 -10.45 8.23
N ALA A 45 13.38 -11.63 8.12
CA ALA A 45 12.86 -12.87 8.70
C ALA A 45 13.23 -13.05 10.18
N ALA A 46 14.09 -12.20 10.75
CA ALA A 46 14.51 -12.31 12.13
C ALA A 46 13.30 -12.22 13.06
N LYS A 47 13.21 -13.13 14.04
CA LYS A 47 12.10 -13.17 14.99
C LYS A 47 12.33 -12.19 16.13
N LEU A 48 11.35 -11.32 16.35
CA LEU A 48 11.22 -10.46 17.52
C LEU A 48 10.01 -10.92 18.33
N GLY A 49 10.24 -11.81 19.29
CA GLY A 49 9.17 -12.47 20.05
C GLY A 49 8.44 -13.53 19.21
N SER A 50 7.11 -13.40 19.10
CA SER A 50 6.26 -14.34 18.33
C SER A 50 6.22 -14.05 16.83
N HIS A 51 6.62 -12.87 16.39
CA HIS A 51 6.51 -12.40 15.01
C HIS A 51 7.88 -12.05 14.41
N SER A 52 7.99 -12.12 13.09
CA SER A 52 9.15 -11.64 12.35
C SER A 52 9.21 -10.11 12.33
N VAL A 53 10.39 -9.55 12.04
CA VAL A 53 10.56 -8.11 11.80
C VAL A 53 9.60 -7.62 10.70
N THR A 54 9.44 -8.41 9.64
CA THR A 54 8.48 -8.11 8.55
C THR A 54 7.05 -7.99 9.06
N GLU A 55 6.58 -8.96 9.84
CA GLU A 55 5.21 -8.96 10.38
C GLU A 55 4.97 -7.78 11.31
N TRP A 56 5.91 -7.49 12.22
CA TRP A 56 5.81 -6.33 13.12
C TRP A 56 5.71 -5.00 12.37
N ILE A 57 6.56 -4.82 11.35
CA ILE A 57 6.59 -3.59 10.57
C ILE A 57 5.34 -3.48 9.71
N ASN A 58 4.89 -4.59 9.10
CA ASN A 58 3.66 -4.61 8.33
C ASN A 58 2.47 -4.24 9.20
N ASP A 59 2.27 -4.90 10.33
CA ASP A 59 1.13 -4.63 11.21
C ASP A 59 1.19 -3.20 11.78
N GLY A 60 2.38 -2.75 12.21
CA GLY A 60 2.56 -1.41 12.76
C GLY A 60 2.34 -0.29 11.75
N LEU A 61 3.01 -0.36 10.59
CA LEU A 61 2.88 0.66 9.55
C LEU A 61 1.51 0.61 8.87
N MET A 62 0.95 -0.57 8.64
CA MET A 62 -0.40 -0.70 8.07
C MET A 62 -1.46 -0.17 9.03
N THR A 63 -1.29 -0.35 10.34
CA THR A 63 -2.19 0.25 11.34
C THR A 63 -2.22 1.77 11.20
N ILE A 64 -1.05 2.41 11.10
CA ILE A 64 -0.95 3.87 10.92
C ILE A 64 -1.56 4.28 9.57
N PHE A 65 -1.27 3.55 8.50
CA PHE A 65 -1.78 3.81 7.16
C PHE A 65 -3.31 3.74 7.10
N PHE A 66 -3.91 2.66 7.62
CA PHE A 66 -5.35 2.48 7.66
C PHE A 66 -6.04 3.46 8.61
N LEU A 67 -5.39 3.87 9.70
CA LEU A 67 -5.90 4.96 10.54
C LEU A 67 -6.03 6.26 9.73
N LEU A 68 -4.98 6.64 8.99
CA LEU A 68 -5.01 7.85 8.16
C LEU A 68 -6.06 7.76 7.06
N ILE A 69 -6.16 6.62 6.36
CA ILE A 69 -7.21 6.39 5.37
C ILE A 69 -8.60 6.43 6.01
N GLY A 70 -8.76 5.84 7.20
CA GLY A 70 -10.03 5.85 7.92
C GLY A 70 -10.49 7.25 8.27
N LEU A 71 -9.60 8.10 8.76
CA LEU A 71 -9.89 9.51 9.05
C LEU A 71 -10.23 10.31 7.78
N GLU A 72 -9.53 10.03 6.68
CA GLU A 72 -9.81 10.68 5.39
C GLU A 72 -11.17 10.23 4.83
N LEU A 73 -11.48 8.94 4.95
CA LEU A 73 -12.78 8.39 4.56
C LEU A 73 -13.90 8.98 5.41
N GLU A 74 -13.71 9.10 6.72
CA GLU A 74 -14.64 9.78 7.61
C GLU A 74 -14.86 11.23 7.16
N ARG A 75 -13.79 11.97 6.85
CA ARG A 75 -13.86 13.35 6.34
C ARG A 75 -14.67 13.42 5.03
N GLU A 76 -14.42 12.51 4.09
CA GLU A 76 -15.15 12.45 2.81
C GLU A 76 -16.63 12.10 2.98
N MET A 77 -16.96 11.26 3.96
CA MET A 77 -18.35 10.92 4.30
C MET A 77 -19.12 12.11 4.89
N TYR A 78 -18.48 12.97 5.69
CA TYR A 78 -19.18 14.11 6.31
C TYR A 78 -19.19 15.37 5.44
N GLN A 79 -18.09 15.67 4.75
CA GLN A 79 -17.89 16.96 4.07
C GLN A 79 -17.46 16.82 2.60
N GLY A 80 -17.26 15.60 2.12
CA GLY A 80 -16.70 15.34 0.79
C GLY A 80 -17.70 14.74 -0.19
N GLU A 81 -17.19 14.06 -1.20
CA GLU A 81 -17.98 13.54 -2.32
C GLU A 81 -18.89 12.38 -1.92
N LEU A 82 -18.54 11.69 -0.83
CA LEU A 82 -19.31 10.57 -0.28
C LEU A 82 -20.47 11.03 0.62
N SER A 83 -20.58 12.33 0.93
CA SER A 83 -21.60 12.87 1.82
C SER A 83 -23.03 12.82 1.27
N SER A 84 -23.19 12.75 -0.06
CA SER A 84 -24.51 12.61 -0.69
C SER A 84 -24.61 11.29 -1.44
N LEU A 85 -25.73 10.58 -1.26
CA LEU A 85 -25.99 9.29 -1.92
C LEU A 85 -25.86 9.37 -3.45
N LYS A 86 -26.24 10.51 -4.05
CA LYS A 86 -26.14 10.73 -5.49
C LYS A 86 -24.69 10.80 -5.97
N ASN A 87 -23.81 11.47 -5.23
CA ASN A 87 -22.40 11.59 -5.59
C ASN A 87 -21.61 10.34 -5.19
N ALA A 88 -21.95 9.71 -4.07
CA ALA A 88 -21.31 8.50 -3.58
C ALA A 88 -21.53 7.27 -4.48
N ALA A 89 -22.66 7.20 -5.20
CA ALA A 89 -23.00 6.07 -6.05
C ALA A 89 -21.89 5.76 -7.08
N LEU A 90 -21.36 6.78 -7.77
CA LEU A 90 -20.36 6.57 -8.83
C LEU A 90 -19.04 6.01 -8.27
N PRO A 91 -18.39 6.60 -7.24
CA PRO A 91 -17.22 6.02 -6.60
C PRO A 91 -17.45 4.62 -6.02
N ILE A 92 -18.62 4.38 -5.41
CA ILE A 92 -18.94 3.07 -4.81
C ILE A 92 -19.02 1.99 -5.89
N PHE A 93 -19.78 2.21 -6.96
CA PHE A 93 -19.87 1.25 -8.07
C PHE A 93 -18.52 1.09 -8.79
N GLY A 94 -17.75 2.18 -8.95
CA GLY A 94 -16.39 2.13 -9.48
C GLY A 94 -15.46 1.26 -8.65
N ALA A 95 -15.50 1.39 -7.32
CA ALA A 95 -14.71 0.58 -6.40
C ALA A 95 -15.14 -0.90 -6.41
N PHE A 96 -16.45 -1.17 -6.36
CA PHE A 96 -16.95 -2.54 -6.46
C PHE A 96 -16.57 -3.20 -7.80
N GLY A 97 -16.71 -2.48 -8.92
CA GLY A 97 -16.27 -2.98 -10.22
C GLY A 97 -14.76 -3.24 -10.25
N GLY A 98 -13.97 -2.31 -9.73
CA GLY A 98 -12.51 -2.41 -9.61
C GLY A 98 -12.03 -3.56 -8.73
N MET A 99 -12.85 -4.03 -7.78
CA MET A 99 -12.54 -5.17 -6.92
C MET A 99 -13.08 -6.50 -7.49
N ILE A 100 -14.36 -6.54 -7.87
CA ILE A 100 -15.06 -7.77 -8.27
C ILE A 100 -14.54 -8.28 -9.61
N ILE A 101 -14.25 -7.40 -10.58
CA ILE A 101 -13.81 -7.83 -11.91
C ILE A 101 -12.43 -8.51 -11.84
N PRO A 102 -11.38 -7.91 -11.24
CA PRO A 102 -10.09 -8.58 -11.12
C PRO A 102 -10.15 -9.85 -10.28
N ALA A 103 -10.86 -9.83 -9.13
CA ALA A 103 -11.01 -11.01 -8.27
C ALA A 103 -11.73 -12.16 -8.99
N GLY A 104 -12.78 -11.84 -9.78
CA GLY A 104 -13.50 -12.81 -10.59
C GLY A 104 -12.62 -13.44 -11.67
N ILE A 105 -11.84 -12.63 -12.39
CA ILE A 105 -10.86 -13.12 -13.37
C ILE A 105 -9.83 -14.04 -12.68
N PHE A 106 -9.28 -13.62 -11.54
CA PHE A 106 -8.31 -14.41 -10.78
C PHE A 106 -8.90 -15.77 -10.37
N LEU A 107 -10.12 -15.79 -9.83
CA LEU A 107 -10.79 -17.00 -9.38
C LEU A 107 -11.10 -17.97 -10.52
N ILE A 108 -11.51 -17.47 -11.69
CA ILE A 108 -11.75 -18.31 -12.87
C ILE A 108 -10.44 -18.97 -13.32
N LEU A 109 -9.35 -18.22 -13.34
CA LEU A 109 -8.05 -18.73 -13.77
C LEU A 109 -7.39 -19.66 -12.74
N ASN A 110 -7.65 -19.47 -11.45
CA ASN A 110 -7.06 -20.25 -10.35
C ASN A 110 -8.08 -21.20 -9.70
N PHE A 111 -9.16 -21.54 -10.39
CA PHE A 111 -10.20 -22.38 -9.82
C PHE A 111 -9.67 -23.79 -9.56
N GLY A 112 -9.76 -24.28 -8.32
CA GLY A 112 -9.29 -25.62 -7.93
C GLY A 112 -7.79 -25.74 -7.71
N THR A 113 -7.04 -24.63 -7.74
CA THR A 113 -5.61 -24.61 -7.37
C THR A 113 -5.43 -24.21 -5.91
N ILE A 114 -4.25 -24.52 -5.35
CA ILE A 114 -3.87 -24.08 -4.00
C ILE A 114 -3.82 -22.56 -3.84
N THR A 115 -3.71 -21.81 -4.94
CA THR A 115 -3.62 -20.35 -4.98
C THR A 115 -4.98 -19.64 -5.02
N GLN A 116 -6.08 -20.40 -5.04
CA GLN A 116 -7.44 -19.85 -5.13
C GLN A 116 -7.77 -18.81 -4.04
N ASN A 117 -7.21 -18.97 -2.83
CA ASN A 117 -7.39 -18.02 -1.71
C ASN A 117 -6.79 -16.63 -1.97
N GLY A 118 -5.97 -16.46 -3.02
CA GLY A 118 -5.32 -15.21 -3.39
C GLY A 118 -6.20 -14.20 -4.13
N ALA A 119 -7.51 -14.41 -4.24
CA ALA A 119 -8.42 -13.55 -5.01
C ALA A 119 -8.55 -12.10 -4.50
N GLY A 120 -8.09 -11.83 -3.28
CA GLY A 120 -8.04 -10.48 -2.69
C GLY A 120 -6.68 -9.78 -2.83
N ILE A 121 -5.73 -10.39 -3.54
CA ILE A 121 -4.43 -9.79 -3.92
C ILE A 121 -4.62 -9.00 -5.21
#